data_AF-A0A7W1K540-F1
#
_entry.id   AF-A0A7W1K540-F1
#
_cell.length_a   1.000
_cell.length_b   1.000
_cell.length_c   1.000
_cell.angle_alpha   90.00
_cell.angle_beta   90.00
_cell.angle_gamma   90.00
#
_symmetry.space_group_name_H-M   'P 1'
#
loop_
_entity.id
_entity.type
_entity.pdbx_description
1 polymer ?
#
loop_
_entity_poly.entity_id
_entity_poly.type
_entity_poly.pdbx_seq_one_letter_code
_entity_poly.pdbx_strand_id
1 'polypeptide(L)'
;GWAVVVEQVAGEPVAVFWKAGTASALDSQEIAEGRDVGAIAAYRPNAGGRALTLEARKSGIVDRETGSVWSILGRAVSGPLVGEQLVPELAIDSLWFDWAAFHPETRIFGQG
;
A
#
# COMPACT_ATOMS: atom_id res chain seq x y z
N GLY A 1 9.23 7.93 1.90
CA GLY A 1 9.70 6.68 1.27
C GLY A 1 8.52 5.87 0.80
N TRP A 2 8.77 4.81 0.03
CA TRP A 2 7.74 3.85 -0.40
C TRP A 2 8.04 2.48 0.20
N ALA A 3 7.00 1.70 0.47
CA ALA A 3 7.10 0.29 0.81
C ALA A 3 5.95 -0.48 0.14
N VAL A 4 6.18 -1.76 -0.15
CA VAL A 4 5.15 -2.69 -0.63
C VAL A 4 5.37 -4.05 0.01
N VAL A 5 4.27 -4.67 0.42
CA VAL A 5 4.21 -6.07 0.82
C VAL A 5 3.17 -6.74 -0.05
N VAL A 6 3.49 -7.91 -0.60
CA VAL A 6 2.55 -8.76 -1.33
C VAL A 6 2.42 -10.05 -0.56
N GLU A 7 1.19 -10.42 -0.20
CA GLU A 7 0.92 -11.60 0.63
C GLU A 7 -0.36 -12.32 0.16
N GLN A 8 -0.47 -13.61 0.47
CA GLN A 8 -1.68 -14.39 0.22
C GLN A 8 -2.69 -14.25 1.36
N VAL A 9 -3.86 -13.69 1.06
CA VAL A 9 -4.98 -13.55 2.00
C VAL A 9 -6.15 -14.38 1.49
N ALA A 10 -6.58 -15.38 2.27
CA ALA A 10 -7.61 -16.34 1.86
C ALA A 10 -7.34 -17.03 0.49
N GLY A 11 -6.06 -17.17 0.12
CA GLY A 11 -5.63 -17.79 -1.14
C GLY A 11 -5.52 -16.83 -2.34
N GLU A 12 -5.82 -15.54 -2.14
CA GLU A 12 -5.71 -14.51 -3.16
C GLU A 12 -4.57 -13.53 -2.84
N PRO A 13 -3.78 -13.10 -3.83
CA PRO A 13 -2.68 -12.18 -3.58
C PRO A 13 -3.21 -10.76 -3.33
N VAL A 14 -2.73 -10.14 -2.26
CA VAL A 14 -3.02 -8.75 -1.91
C VAL A 14 -1.71 -7.99 -1.80
N ALA A 15 -1.62 -6.86 -2.49
CA ALA A 15 -0.51 -5.93 -2.38
C ALA A 15 -0.89 -4.72 -1.54
N VAL A 16 -0.16 -4.49 -0.46
CA VAL A 16 -0.31 -3.31 0.41
C VAL A 16 0.76 -2.31 0.06
N PHE A 17 0.36 -1.13 -0.37
CA PHE A 17 1.25 -0.01 -0.66
C PHE A 17 1.31 0.90 0.56
N TRP A 18 2.50 1.37 0.90
CA TRP A 18 2.69 2.43 1.87
C TRP A 18 3.55 3.54 1.26
N LYS A 19 3.13 4.79 1.49
CA LYS A 19 3.86 5.98 1.08
C LYS A 19 3.97 6.95 2.25
N ALA A 20 5.19 7.28 2.65
CA ALA A 20 5.44 8.32 3.65
C ALA A 20 5.03 9.72 3.15
N GLY A 21 4.85 10.65 4.10
CA GLY A 21 4.61 12.07 3.89
C GLY A 21 3.17 12.51 4.17
N THR A 22 2.39 11.73 4.90
CA THR A 22 1.04 12.13 5.36
C THR A 22 1.10 12.35 6.86
N ALA A 23 0.84 13.58 7.30
CA ALA A 23 0.84 13.93 8.72
C ALA A 23 -0.48 13.51 9.39
N SER A 24 -0.38 13.00 10.62
CA SER A 24 -1.54 12.64 11.46
C SER A 24 -2.38 13.88 11.78
N ALA A 25 -3.70 13.77 11.60
CA ALA A 25 -4.65 14.81 12.01
C ALA A 25 -5.03 14.75 13.50
N LEU A 26 -4.55 13.75 14.24
CA LEU A 26 -4.96 13.46 15.63
C LEU A 26 -3.89 13.81 16.67
N ASP A 27 -2.65 14.06 16.24
CA ASP A 27 -1.51 14.20 17.16
C ASP A 27 -1.25 15.66 17.61
N SER A 28 -1.79 16.66 16.90
CA SER A 28 -1.51 18.09 17.15
C SER A 28 -2.68 19.00 16.76
N GLN A 29 -2.72 20.22 17.33
CA GLN A 29 -3.71 21.25 16.97
C GLN A 29 -3.56 21.75 15.53
N GLU A 30 -2.34 21.63 14.97
CA GLU A 30 -2.06 21.86 13.55
C GLU A 30 -1.66 20.56 12.87
N ILE A 31 -2.41 20.17 11.83
CA ILE A 31 -2.19 18.92 11.07
C ILE A 31 -0.75 18.83 10.52
N ALA A 32 -0.11 19.96 10.23
CA ALA A 32 1.26 20.01 9.69
C ALA A 32 2.35 19.55 10.69
N GLU A 33 2.07 19.58 12.00
CA GLU A 33 3.00 19.14 13.05
C GLU A 33 2.82 17.67 13.46
N GLY A 34 1.81 16.99 12.91
CA GLY A 34 1.50 15.60 13.22
C GLY A 34 2.59 14.65 12.74
N ARG A 35 2.77 13.52 13.44
CA ARG A 35 3.72 12.48 13.02
C ARG A 35 3.34 11.94 11.64
N ASP A 36 4.34 11.55 10.85
CA ASP A 36 4.12 10.92 9.55
C ASP A 36 3.54 9.51 9.76
N VAL A 37 2.24 9.38 9.49
CA VAL A 37 1.53 8.10 9.47
C VAL A 37 1.56 7.47 8.07
N GLY A 38 1.94 8.25 7.06
CA GLY A 38 1.92 7.85 5.67
C GLY A 38 0.51 7.60 5.14
N ALA A 39 0.43 7.12 3.91
CA ALA A 39 -0.80 6.67 3.28
C ALA A 39 -0.68 5.18 2.96
N ILE A 40 -1.76 4.44 3.22
CA ILE A 40 -1.87 3.02 2.88
C ILE A 40 -2.99 2.78 1.86
N ALA A 41 -2.79 1.78 1.01
CA ALA A 41 -3.85 1.25 0.16
C ALA A 41 -3.56 -0.22 -0.19
N ALA A 42 -4.60 -1.04 -0.28
CA ALA A 42 -4.49 -2.43 -0.65
C ALA A 42 -5.11 -2.67 -2.05
N TYR A 43 -4.49 -3.54 -2.83
CA TYR A 43 -4.90 -3.83 -4.21
C TYR A 43 -4.71 -5.30 -4.56
N ARG A 44 -5.47 -5.77 -5.56
CA ARG A 44 -5.09 -6.97 -6.31
C ARG A 44 -3.89 -6.63 -7.20
N PRO A 45 -2.75 -7.35 -7.10
CA PRO A 45 -1.57 -7.07 -7.89
C PRO A 45 -1.67 -7.66 -9.31
N ASN A 46 -2.76 -7.36 -10.01
CA ASN A 46 -3.00 -7.84 -11.37
C ASN A 46 -3.38 -6.67 -12.28
N ALA A 47 -2.73 -6.58 -13.44
CA ALA A 47 -3.05 -5.63 -14.50
C ALA A 47 -2.62 -6.20 -15.85
N GLY A 48 -3.25 -5.74 -16.95
CA GLY A 48 -2.91 -6.24 -18.29
C GLY A 48 -3.05 -7.77 -18.44
N GLY A 49 -3.96 -8.39 -17.68
CA GLY A 49 -4.23 -9.83 -17.72
C GLY A 49 -3.19 -10.72 -17.03
N ARG A 50 -2.29 -10.17 -16.20
CA ARG A 50 -1.26 -10.94 -15.49
C ARG A 50 -1.10 -10.49 -14.04
N ALA A 51 -0.52 -11.37 -13.22
CA ALA A 51 0.00 -11.00 -11.91
C ALA A 51 1.29 -10.16 -12.05
N LEU A 52 1.49 -9.23 -11.13
CA LEU A 52 2.59 -8.26 -11.11
C LEU A 52 3.56 -8.61 -9.97
N THR A 53 4.86 -8.47 -10.23
CA THR A 53 5.89 -8.53 -9.17
C THR A 53 6.25 -7.10 -8.78
N LEU A 54 5.78 -6.66 -7.62
CA LEU A 54 5.87 -5.26 -7.20
C LEU A 54 7.07 -5.01 -6.26
N GLU A 55 7.79 -3.92 -6.52
CA GLU A 55 8.91 -3.46 -5.71
C GLU A 55 8.76 -1.99 -5.33
N ALA A 56 9.07 -1.66 -4.08
CA ALA A 56 9.20 -0.27 -3.69
C ALA A 56 10.55 0.29 -4.15
N ARG A 57 10.51 1.42 -4.85
CA ARG A 57 11.69 2.22 -5.22
C ARG A 57 11.48 3.66 -4.77
N LYS A 58 12.53 4.49 -4.85
CA LYS A 58 12.43 5.93 -4.53
C LYS A 58 11.35 6.64 -5.38
N SER A 59 11.17 6.21 -6.62
CA SER A 59 10.24 6.79 -7.60
C SER A 59 8.79 6.30 -7.48
N GLY A 60 8.50 5.30 -6.66
CA GLY A 60 7.17 4.68 -6.58
C GLY A 60 7.22 3.18 -6.40
N ILE A 61 6.07 2.53 -6.53
CA ILE A 61 6.00 1.06 -6.65
C ILE A 61 6.20 0.69 -8.12
N VAL A 62 7.09 -0.25 -8.40
CA VAL A 62 7.47 -0.65 -9.76
C VAL A 62 7.15 -2.12 -9.98
N ASP A 63 6.47 -2.41 -11.09
CA ASP A 63 6.29 -3.76 -11.61
C ASP A 63 7.58 -4.23 -12.31
N ARG A 64 8.17 -5.35 -11.88
CA ARG A 64 9.46 -5.84 -12.43
C ARG A 64 9.35 -6.25 -13.89
N GLU A 65 8.21 -6.75 -14.31
CA GLU A 65 7.97 -7.35 -15.61
C GLU A 65 7.94 -6.30 -16.72
N THR A 66 7.28 -5.17 -16.47
CA THR A 66 7.09 -4.10 -17.46
C THR A 66 7.89 -2.83 -17.15
N GLY A 67 8.39 -2.69 -15.91
CA GLY A 67 8.96 -1.44 -15.42
C GLY A 67 7.92 -0.35 -15.19
N SER A 68 6.62 -0.68 -15.21
CA SER A 68 5.55 0.31 -14.96
C SER A 68 5.58 0.80 -13.52
N VAL A 69 5.36 2.11 -13.35
CA VAL A 69 5.37 2.76 -12.04
C VAL A 69 3.94 3.08 -11.60
N TRP A 70 3.62 2.74 -10.36
CA TRP A 70 2.29 2.86 -9.77
C TRP A 70 2.27 3.93 -8.69
N SER A 71 1.21 4.75 -8.71
CA SER A 71 0.89 5.71 -7.66
C SER A 71 0.28 5.02 -6.44
N ILE A 72 0.19 5.75 -5.31
CA ILE A 72 -0.48 5.24 -4.09
C ILE A 72 -1.96 4.94 -4.32
N LEU A 73 -2.57 5.55 -5.35
CA LEU A 73 -3.96 5.35 -5.75
C LEU A 73 -4.14 4.15 -6.70
N GLY A 74 -3.11 3.32 -6.92
CA GLY A 74 -3.19 2.13 -7.76
C GLY A 74 -3.25 2.41 -9.26
N ARG A 75 -3.03 3.67 -9.70
CA ARG A 75 -2.93 4.03 -11.11
C ARG A 75 -1.48 3.93 -11.60
N ALA A 76 -1.27 3.30 -12.74
CA ALA A 76 0.00 3.31 -13.45
C ALA A 76 0.25 4.70 -14.07
N VAL A 77 1.34 5.35 -13.66
CA VAL A 77 1.70 6.72 -14.03
C VAL A 77 2.89 6.80 -15.00
N SER A 78 3.61 5.69 -15.19
CA SER A 78 4.71 5.57 -16.15
C SER A 78 4.88 4.12 -16.61
N GLY A 79 5.48 3.92 -17.78
CA GLY A 79 5.78 2.61 -18.37
C GLY A 79 4.66 2.04 -19.27
N PRO A 80 4.79 0.77 -19.68
CA PRO A 80 3.87 0.15 -20.64
C PRO A 80 2.40 0.06 -20.21
N LEU A 81 2.12 0.08 -18.90
CA LEU A 81 0.76 -0.03 -18.36
C LEU A 81 0.13 1.33 -18.01
N VAL A 82 0.70 2.47 -18.45
CA VAL A 82 0.17 3.80 -18.14
C VAL A 82 -1.34 3.91 -18.36
N GLY A 83 -2.04 4.43 -17.34
CA GLY A 83 -3.49 4.61 -17.35
C GLY A 83 -4.28 3.44 -16.78
N GLU A 84 -3.68 2.25 -16.66
CA GLU A 84 -4.27 1.10 -15.97
C GLU A 84 -4.49 1.41 -14.48
N GLN A 85 -5.51 0.74 -13.92
CA GLN A 85 -5.95 0.91 -12.53
C GLN A 85 -6.00 -0.44 -11.85
N LEU A 86 -5.25 -0.60 -10.75
CA LEU A 86 -5.37 -1.78 -9.89
C LEU A 86 -6.73 -1.78 -9.20
N VAL A 87 -7.28 -2.97 -9.04
CA VAL A 87 -8.53 -3.19 -8.30
C VAL A 87 -8.25 -3.01 -6.81
N PRO A 88 -8.90 -2.07 -6.11
CA PRO A 88 -8.72 -1.88 -4.68
C PRO A 88 -9.30 -3.06 -3.90
N GLU A 89 -8.61 -3.45 -2.84
CA GLU A 89 -9.10 -4.40 -1.84
C GLU A 89 -9.61 -3.64 -0.61
N LEU A 90 -10.56 -4.25 0.10
CA LEU A 90 -11.09 -3.67 1.33
C LEU A 90 -9.97 -3.67 2.40
N ALA A 91 -9.59 -2.47 2.85
CA ALA A 91 -8.63 -2.27 3.91
C ALA A 91 -9.15 -1.23 4.91
N ILE A 92 -8.81 -1.44 6.18
CA ILE A 92 -9.10 -0.50 7.27
C ILE A 92 -7.76 0.04 7.75
N ASP A 93 -7.63 1.37 7.74
CA ASP A 93 -6.53 2.07 8.40
C ASP A 93 -6.93 2.34 9.85
N SER A 94 -6.23 1.73 10.80
CA SER A 94 -6.51 1.84 12.22
C SER A 94 -5.23 1.89 13.03
N LEU A 95 -5.29 2.55 14.19
CA LEU A 95 -4.21 2.55 15.15
C LEU A 95 -4.11 1.16 15.79
N TRP A 96 -2.89 0.61 15.84
CA TRP A 96 -2.67 -0.74 16.35
C TRP A 96 -3.26 -0.99 17.74
N PHE A 97 -3.20 -0.03 18.65
CA PHE A 97 -3.73 -0.21 20.01
C PHE A 97 -5.26 -0.37 20.05
N ASP A 98 -5.97 0.26 19.10
CA ASP A 98 -7.42 0.15 18.98
C ASP A 98 -7.76 -1.22 18.36
N TRP A 99 -7.13 -1.52 17.22
CA TRP A 99 -7.33 -2.80 16.52
C TRP A 99 -7.03 -4.02 17.40
N ALA A 100 -5.89 -4.02 18.10
CA ALA A 100 -5.46 -5.16 18.91
C ALA A 100 -6.36 -5.42 20.14
N ALA A 101 -7.08 -4.41 20.62
CA ALA A 101 -8.04 -4.58 21.71
C ALA A 101 -9.28 -5.37 21.27
N PHE A 102 -9.69 -5.25 20.00
CA PHE A 102 -10.87 -5.91 19.45
C PHE A 102 -10.55 -7.17 18.61
N HIS A 103 -9.33 -7.29 18.09
CA HIS A 103 -8.89 -8.39 17.21
C HIS A 103 -7.54 -8.98 17.63
N PRO A 104 -7.42 -9.54 18.86
CA PRO A 104 -6.14 -9.99 19.41
C PRO A 104 -5.50 -11.17 18.66
N GLU A 105 -6.30 -11.98 17.96
CA GLU A 105 -5.83 -13.09 17.11
C GLU A 105 -5.30 -12.66 15.73
N THR A 106 -5.22 -11.36 15.46
CA THR A 106 -4.68 -10.82 14.19
C THR A 106 -3.27 -11.31 13.95
N ARG A 107 -3.04 -11.91 12.78
CA ARG A 107 -1.70 -12.24 12.30
C ARG A 107 -0.96 -10.96 11.92
N ILE A 108 0.20 -10.74 12.53
CA ILE A 108 1.06 -9.59 12.25
C ILE A 108 2.04 -9.94 11.12
N PHE A 109 2.22 -9.01 10.19
CA PHE A 109 3.22 -9.07 9.12
C PHE A 109 4.26 -7.97 9.34
N GLY A 110 5.55 -8.31 9.24
CA GLY A 110 6.65 -7.36 9.38
C GLY A 110 7.85 -7.79 8.55
N GLN A 111 8.71 -6.83 8.19
CA GLN A 111 10.05 -7.14 7.69
C GLN A 111 10.94 -7.49 8.89
N GLY A 112 11.57 -8.67 8.85
CA GLY A 112 12.68 -9.01 9.74
C GLY A 112 13.94 -8.24 9.40
#